data_AF-A0A0F0H6Y8-F1
#
_entry.id   AF-A0A0F0H6Y8-F1
#
_cell.length_a   1.000
_cell.length_b   1.000
_cell.length_c   1.000
_cell.angle_alpha   90.00
_cell.angle_beta   90.00
_cell.angle_gamma   90.00
#
_symmetry.space_group_name_H-M   'P 1'
#
loop_
_entity.id
_entity.type
_entity.pdbx_description
1 polymer ?
#
loop_
_entity_poly.entity_id
_entity_poly.type
_entity_poly.pdbx_seq_one_letter_code
_entity_poly.pdbx_strand_id
1 'polypeptide(L)'
;MSHNEGARLFRETWIAGVRQHFPGEPKAGYVTPWEDTPQWERDAAGSVYDQVRQFIEISSGHASRLSREQKGRFVATCWTAQMFKHFEDPKPGYVADWPDLPSWQQETDADIFEAIEKAHS
;
A
#
# COMPACT_ATOMS: atom_id res chain seq x y z
N MET A 1 -9.69 6.34 12.81
CA MET A 1 -9.15 7.22 11.75
C MET A 1 -10.20 7.41 10.68
N SER A 2 -10.36 8.64 10.22
CA SER A 2 -11.08 9.00 9.01
C SER A 2 -10.39 8.43 7.76
N HIS A 3 -11.10 8.41 6.63
CA HIS A 3 -10.55 7.97 5.34
C HIS A 3 -9.29 8.77 4.94
N ASN A 4 -9.26 10.08 5.20
CA ASN A 4 -8.11 10.92 4.87
C ASN A 4 -6.89 10.61 5.74
N GLU A 5 -7.09 10.41 7.04
CA GLU A 5 -6.01 9.99 7.96
C GLU A 5 -5.47 8.60 7.59
N GLY A 6 -6.35 7.67 7.19
CA GLY A 6 -5.96 6.35 6.71
C GLY A 6 -5.18 6.38 5.39
N ALA A 7 -5.63 7.20 4.43
CA ALA A 7 -4.91 7.43 3.17
C ALA A 7 -3.51 8.03 3.42
N ARG A 8 -3.42 8.98 4.36
CA ARG A 8 -2.14 9.56 4.78
C ARG A 8 -1.24 8.52 5.42
N LEU A 9 -1.75 7.68 6.33
CA LEU A 9 -0.99 6.59 6.94
C LEU A 9 -0.44 5.63 5.88
N PHE A 10 -1.26 5.21 4.92
CA PHE A 10 -0.82 4.38 3.79
C PHE A 10 0.34 5.05 3.06
N ARG A 11 0.18 6.33 2.69
CA ARG A 11 1.17 7.04 1.89
C ARG A 11 2.48 7.27 2.63
N GLU A 12 2.42 7.66 3.90
CA GLU A 12 3.61 7.86 4.73
C GLU A 12 4.34 6.54 4.99
N THR A 13 3.61 5.43 5.16
CA THR A 13 4.19 4.09 5.28
C THR A 13 4.87 3.66 3.99
N TRP A 14 4.26 3.91 2.83
CA TRP A 14 4.92 3.70 1.54
C TRP A 14 6.25 4.47 1.44
N ILE A 15 6.27 5.76 1.79
CA ILE A 15 7.49 6.58 1.75
C ILE A 15 8.57 6.01 2.67
N ALA A 16 8.18 5.60 3.88
CA ALA A 16 9.09 4.99 4.83
C ALA A 16 9.67 3.67 4.30
N GLY A 17 8.82 2.78 3.77
CA GLY A 17 9.25 1.51 3.17
C GLY A 17 10.16 1.71 1.96
N VAL A 18 9.84 2.65 1.07
CA VAL A 18 10.73 3.01 -0.06
C VAL A 18 12.09 3.48 0.46
N ARG A 19 12.14 4.38 1.44
CA ARG A 19 13.42 4.86 2.01
C ARG A 19 14.21 3.75 2.70
N GLN A 20 13.55 2.73 3.22
CA GLN A 20 14.19 1.62 3.92
C GLN A 20 14.69 0.53 2.97
N HIS A 21 13.91 0.18 1.96
CA HIS A 21 14.11 -1.03 1.16
C HIS A 21 14.58 -0.75 -0.27
N PHE A 22 14.30 0.43 -0.83
CA PHE A 22 14.64 0.74 -2.22
C PHE A 22 16.16 0.79 -2.40
N PRO A 23 16.73 0.07 -3.39
CA PRO A 23 18.16 0.11 -3.62
C PRO A 23 18.58 1.44 -4.24
N GLY A 24 19.39 2.21 -3.51
CA GLY A 24 19.94 3.48 -3.98
C GLY A 24 18.98 4.66 -3.79
N GLU A 25 19.08 5.67 -4.66
CA GLU A 25 18.29 6.89 -4.54
C GLU A 25 16.88 6.69 -5.14
N PRO A 26 15.80 6.85 -4.36
CA PRO A 26 14.44 6.69 -4.87
C PRO A 26 14.06 7.80 -5.84
N LYS A 27 13.21 7.48 -6.81
CA LYS A 27 12.62 8.48 -7.70
C LYS A 27 11.79 9.46 -6.87
N ALA A 28 11.82 10.75 -7.23
CA ALA A 28 11.05 11.79 -6.55
C ALA A 28 9.58 11.42 -6.36
N GLY A 29 8.94 10.84 -7.39
CA GLY A 29 7.54 10.39 -7.33
C GLY A 29 7.25 9.31 -6.27
N TYR A 30 8.23 8.47 -5.91
CA TYR A 30 8.04 7.47 -4.85
C TYR A 30 7.97 8.09 -3.46
N VAL A 31 8.65 9.23 -3.26
CA VAL A 31 8.82 9.90 -1.97
C VAL A 31 8.13 11.27 -1.90
N THR A 32 7.26 11.59 -2.85
CA THR A 32 6.43 12.80 -2.85
C THR A 32 5.67 12.92 -1.51
N PRO A 33 5.79 14.05 -0.79
CA PRO A 33 5.06 14.28 0.46
C PRO A 33 3.55 14.18 0.28
N TRP A 34 2.83 13.92 1.37
CA TRP A 34 1.37 13.83 1.37
C TRP A 34 0.72 15.08 0.77
N GLU A 35 1.23 16.26 1.13
CA GLU A 35 0.72 17.55 0.73
C GLU A 35 0.78 17.76 -0.79
N ASP A 36 1.75 17.13 -1.47
CA ASP A 36 1.99 17.21 -2.91
C ASP A 36 1.49 15.95 -3.67
N THR A 37 0.95 14.96 -2.95
CA THR A 37 0.45 13.72 -3.56
C THR A 37 -0.78 14.02 -4.44
N PRO A 38 -0.87 13.53 -5.69
CA PRO A 38 -2.04 13.75 -6.55
C PRO A 38 -3.33 13.18 -5.97
N GLN A 39 -4.48 13.83 -6.23
CA GLN A 39 -5.76 13.43 -5.63
C GLN A 39 -6.15 11.97 -5.92
N TRP A 40 -5.94 11.49 -7.16
CA TRP A 40 -6.26 10.10 -7.52
C TRP A 40 -5.46 9.10 -6.67
N GLU A 41 -4.21 9.42 -6.34
CA GLU A 41 -3.33 8.58 -5.53
C GLU A 41 -3.77 8.59 -4.06
N ARG A 42 -4.25 9.74 -3.56
CA ARG A 42 -4.87 9.83 -2.22
C ARG A 42 -6.14 8.99 -2.13
N ASP A 43 -7.01 9.05 -3.14
CA ASP A 43 -8.25 8.26 -3.20
C ASP A 43 -7.95 6.76 -3.28
N ALA A 44 -6.95 6.37 -4.07
CA ALA A 44 -6.47 4.99 -4.16
C ALA A 44 -5.89 4.51 -2.82
N ALA A 45 -4.99 5.28 -2.21
CA ALA A 45 -4.40 4.99 -0.90
C ALA A 45 -5.46 4.81 0.19
N GLY A 46 -6.45 5.69 0.24
CA GLY A 46 -7.58 5.58 1.18
C GLY A 46 -8.42 4.32 0.92
N SER A 47 -8.67 3.99 -0.35
CA SER A 47 -9.40 2.78 -0.72
C SER A 47 -8.65 1.50 -0.31
N VAL A 48 -7.32 1.45 -0.48
CA VAL A 48 -6.51 0.30 -0.05
C VAL A 48 -6.47 0.21 1.48
N TYR A 49 -6.30 1.35 2.16
CA TYR A 49 -6.38 1.41 3.62
C TYR A 49 -7.70 0.82 4.14
N ASP A 50 -8.85 1.22 3.57
CA ASP A 50 -10.16 0.75 4.01
C ASP A 50 -10.34 -0.76 3.78
N GLN A 51 -9.81 -1.29 2.68
CA GLN A 51 -9.81 -2.73 2.40
C GLN A 51 -9.00 -3.53 3.43
N VAL A 52 -7.79 -3.07 3.77
CA VAL A 52 -6.94 -3.72 4.79
C VAL A 52 -7.60 -3.64 6.16
N ARG A 53 -8.08 -2.46 6.57
CA ARG A 53 -8.78 -2.26 7.84
C ARG A 53 -10.00 -3.17 7.95
N GLN A 54 -10.84 -3.22 6.92
CA GLN A 54 -12.02 -4.07 6.90
C GLN A 54 -11.64 -5.55 6.98
N PHE A 55 -10.61 -5.98 6.25
CA PHE A 55 -10.14 -7.36 6.29
C PHE A 55 -9.67 -7.80 7.70
N ILE A 56 -8.99 -6.90 8.41
CA ILE A 56 -8.57 -7.12 9.80
C ILE A 56 -9.80 -7.20 10.74
N GLU A 57 -10.76 -6.28 10.58
CA GLU A 57 -11.98 -6.22 11.39
C GLU A 57 -12.84 -7.48 11.23
N ILE A 58 -13.17 -7.87 9.98
CA ILE A 58 -14.03 -9.02 9.71
C ILE A 58 -13.38 -10.35 10.08
N SER A 59 -12.05 -10.42 10.10
CA SER A 59 -11.29 -11.58 10.57
C SER A 59 -11.17 -11.63 12.10
N SER A 60 -11.77 -10.69 12.83
CA SER A 60 -11.64 -10.58 14.29
C SER A 60 -10.18 -10.53 14.74
N GLY A 61 -9.31 -9.87 13.96
CA GLY A 61 -7.87 -9.76 14.23
C GLY A 61 -7.04 -10.99 13.89
N HIS A 62 -7.64 -12.09 13.38
CA HIS A 62 -6.89 -13.28 13.01
C HIS A 62 -5.98 -13.09 11.78
N ALA A 63 -6.19 -12.02 11.00
CA ALA A 63 -5.28 -11.61 9.93
C ALA A 63 -3.82 -11.39 10.42
N SER A 64 -3.61 -11.14 11.71
CA SER A 64 -2.27 -11.05 12.33
C SER A 64 -1.42 -12.31 12.18
N ARG A 65 -2.05 -13.47 11.94
CA ARG A 65 -1.38 -14.76 11.75
C ARG A 65 -0.90 -15.00 10.32
N LEU A 66 -1.23 -14.13 9.38
CA LEU A 66 -0.78 -14.23 7.99
C LEU A 66 0.74 -13.97 7.92
N SER A 67 1.41 -14.64 6.98
CA SER A 67 2.81 -14.35 6.69
C SER A 67 2.97 -12.94 6.10
N ARG A 68 4.17 -12.37 6.19
CA ARG A 68 4.49 -11.07 5.54
C ARG A 68 4.19 -11.08 4.05
N GLU A 69 4.51 -12.19 3.36
CA GLU A 69 4.18 -12.36 1.95
C GLU A 69 2.67 -12.29 1.68
N GLN A 70 1.85 -12.96 2.50
CA GLN A 70 0.39 -12.91 2.37
C GLN A 70 -0.15 -11.50 2.63
N LYS A 71 0.39 -10.79 3.61
CA LYS A 71 0.04 -9.40 3.93
C LYS A 71 0.38 -8.45 2.77
N GLY A 72 1.61 -8.50 2.27
CA GLY A 72 2.06 -7.68 1.14
C GLY A 72 1.28 -7.98 -0.14
N ARG A 73 1.04 -9.27 -0.45
CA ARG A 73 0.27 -9.66 -1.63
C ARG A 73 -1.16 -9.14 -1.60
N PHE A 74 -1.78 -9.09 -0.41
CA PHE A 74 -3.11 -8.49 -0.26
C PHE A 74 -3.09 -7.01 -0.62
N VAL A 75 -2.14 -6.24 -0.08
CA VAL A 75 -1.97 -4.80 -0.39
C VAL A 75 -1.71 -4.59 -1.88
N ALA A 76 -0.78 -5.35 -2.47
CA ALA A 76 -0.45 -5.27 -3.90
C ALA A 76 -1.68 -5.54 -4.78
N THR A 77 -2.49 -6.53 -4.43
CA THR A 77 -3.73 -6.85 -5.16
C THR A 77 -4.74 -5.71 -5.09
N CYS A 78 -4.96 -5.15 -3.89
CA CYS A 78 -5.84 -4.01 -3.69
C CYS A 78 -5.37 -2.77 -4.45
N TRP A 79 -4.06 -2.50 -4.48
CA TRP A 79 -3.47 -1.40 -5.23
C TRP A 79 -3.64 -1.56 -6.74
N THR A 80 -3.33 -2.75 -7.28
CA THR A 80 -3.51 -3.06 -8.71
C THR A 80 -4.96 -2.83 -9.16
N ALA A 81 -5.96 -3.18 -8.34
CA ALA A 81 -7.35 -2.86 -8.62
C ALA A 81 -7.61 -1.34 -8.70
N GLN A 82 -6.95 -0.53 -7.88
CA GLN A 82 -7.04 0.94 -8.00
C GLN A 82 -6.35 1.45 -9.26
N MET A 83 -5.23 0.84 -9.69
CA MET A 83 -4.58 1.22 -10.95
C MET A 83 -5.51 1.02 -12.14
N PHE A 84 -6.22 -0.11 -12.23
CA PHE A 84 -7.22 -0.34 -13.28
C PHE A 84 -8.45 0.59 -13.18
N LYS A 85 -8.82 1.03 -11.98
CA LYS A 85 -9.92 1.99 -11.79
C LYS A 85 -9.56 3.39 -12.29
N HIS A 86 -8.32 3.82 -12.07
CA HIS A 86 -7.88 5.20 -12.35
C HIS A 86 -7.20 5.38 -13.72
N PHE A 87 -6.74 4.29 -14.34
CA PHE A 87 -6.07 4.32 -15.64
C PHE A 87 -6.69 3.26 -16.57
N GLU A 88 -7.14 3.68 -17.76
CA GLU A 88 -7.70 2.78 -18.78
C GLU A 88 -6.63 1.80 -19.33
N ASP A 89 -5.40 2.29 -19.51
CA ASP A 89 -4.25 1.50 -19.96
C ASP A 89 -3.05 1.76 -19.04
N PRO A 90 -3.00 1.13 -17.84
CA PRO A 90 -1.90 1.32 -16.91
C PRO A 90 -0.61 0.69 -17.47
N LYS A 91 0.53 1.33 -17.18
CA LYS A 91 1.84 0.77 -17.55
C LYS A 91 2.01 -0.63 -16.94
N PRO A 92 2.64 -1.60 -17.64
CA PRO A 92 2.81 -2.96 -17.10
C PRO A 92 3.43 -3.01 -15.70
N GLY A 93 4.42 -2.16 -15.41
CA GLY A 93 5.04 -2.09 -14.08
C GLY A 93 4.15 -1.56 -12.96
N TYR A 94 2.98 -0.99 -13.26
CA TYR A 94 1.99 -0.56 -12.27
C TYR A 94 1.02 -1.68 -11.87
N VAL A 95 0.94 -2.74 -12.68
CA VAL A 95 0.00 -3.84 -12.54
C VAL A 95 0.70 -5.20 -12.60
N ALA A 96 2.00 -5.21 -12.30
CA ALA A 96 2.79 -6.44 -12.21
C ALA A 96 2.21 -7.36 -11.13
N ASP A 97 2.12 -8.67 -11.43
CA ASP A 97 1.71 -9.66 -10.43
C ASP A 97 2.82 -9.83 -9.38
N TRP A 98 2.46 -10.39 -8.22
CA TRP A 98 3.32 -10.53 -7.06
C TRP A 98 4.72 -11.13 -7.36
N PRO A 99 4.85 -12.23 -8.12
CA PRO A 99 6.16 -12.82 -8.41
C PRO A 99 7.09 -11.91 -9.22
N ASP A 100 6.52 -10.95 -9.95
CA ASP A 100 7.25 -10.01 -10.81
C ASP A 100 7.55 -8.67 -10.09
N LEU A 101 7.02 -8.47 -8.88
CA LEU A 101 7.33 -7.29 -8.08
C LEU A 101 8.76 -7.33 -7.54
N PRO A 102 9.50 -6.21 -7.57
CA PRO A 102 10.78 -6.12 -6.89
C PRO A 102 10.65 -6.39 -5.39
N SER A 103 11.65 -7.05 -4.79
CA SER A 103 11.63 -7.39 -3.36
C SER A 103 11.44 -6.18 -2.44
N TRP A 104 12.01 -5.02 -2.79
CA TRP A 104 11.83 -3.79 -2.00
C TRP A 104 10.37 -3.33 -1.94
N GLN A 105 9.63 -3.55 -3.03
CA GLN A 105 8.22 -3.19 -3.12
C GLN A 105 7.36 -4.19 -2.36
N GLN A 106 7.68 -5.50 -2.47
CA GLN A 106 7.03 -6.54 -1.68
C GLN A 106 7.14 -6.28 -0.17
N GLU A 107 8.33 -5.87 0.31
CA GLU A 107 8.53 -5.50 1.72
C GLU A 107 7.77 -4.22 2.10
N THR A 108 7.75 -3.21 1.23
CA THR A 108 7.00 -1.97 1.47
C THR A 108 5.49 -2.23 1.56
N ASP A 109 4.94 -3.10 0.71
CA ASP A 109 3.53 -3.49 0.73
C ASP A 109 3.18 -4.27 2.02
N ALA A 110 4.10 -5.11 2.51
CA ALA A 110 3.93 -5.78 3.79
C ALA A 110 3.96 -4.79 4.98
N ASP A 111 4.87 -3.81 4.95
CA ASP A 111 4.95 -2.76 5.98
C ASP A 111 3.67 -1.92 6.05
N ILE A 112 3.05 -1.61 4.89
CA ILE A 112 1.75 -0.93 4.82
C ILE A 112 0.68 -1.73 5.56
N PHE A 113 0.56 -3.03 5.30
CA PHE A 113 -0.42 -3.86 5.98
C PHE A 113 -0.22 -3.82 7.50
N GLU A 114 1.02 -4.00 7.96
CA GLU A 114 1.36 -4.05 9.38
C GLU A 114 1.18 -2.70 10.08
N ALA A 115 1.45 -1.58 9.41
CA ALA A 115 1.20 -0.25 9.94
C ALA A 115 -0.29 0.00 10.16
N ILE A 116 -1.14 -0.43 9.21
CA ILE A 116 -2.60 -0.35 9.34
C ILE A 116 -3.06 -1.26 10.48
N GLU A 117 -2.58 -2.50 10.54
CA GLU A 117 -2.88 -3.44 11.61
C GLU A 117 -2.56 -2.87 13.00
N LYS A 118 -1.36 -2.30 13.17
CA LYS A 118 -0.94 -1.68 14.43
C LYS A 118 -1.81 -0.49 14.82
N ALA A 119 -2.31 0.27 13.86
CA ALA A 119 -3.18 1.42 14.13
C ALA A 119 -4.62 1.03 14.52
N HIS A 120 -4.97 -0.26 14.41
CA HIS A 120 -6.28 -0.83 14.74
C HIS A 120 -6.24 -1.94 15.80
N SER A 121 -5.07 -2.20 16.37
CA SER A 121 -4.85 -3.17 17.46
C SER A 121 -5.07 -2.55 18.85
#